data_AF-A0A6G3XRU7-F1
#
_entry.id   AF-A0A6G3XRU7-F1
#
_cell.length_a   1.000
_cell.length_b   1.000
_cell.length_c   1.000
_cell.angle_alpha   90.00
_cell.angle_beta   90.00
_cell.angle_gamma   90.00
#
_symmetry.space_group_name_H-M   'P 1'
#
loop_
_entity.id
_entity.type
_entity.pdbx_description
1 polymer ?
#
loop_
_entity_poly.entity_id
_entity_poly.type
_entity_poly.pdbx_seq_one_letter_code
_entity_poly.pdbx_strand_id
1 'polypeptide(L)'
;VREVKRSRDQSFMVLDTGVNHLGGMSGLGRLARASATPDPGAGATVRATLVGPLCTPADVLGRGVEVPDVGTGDCVVIPNVGAYGLTASLVAFLGRPAPAEVVLRGTEVVSATRLRLSHEPISDTSGSEQA
;
A
#
# COMPACT_ATOMS: atom_id res chain seq x y z
N VAL A 1 -11.37 3.36 -2.39
CA VAL A 1 -11.21 3.83 -3.78
C VAL A 1 -11.35 5.35 -3.81
N ARG A 2 -10.34 6.05 -4.31
CA ARG A 2 -10.33 7.51 -4.40
C ARG A 2 -10.90 8.02 -5.71
N GLU A 3 -10.67 7.28 -6.78
CA GLU A 3 -11.15 7.61 -8.12
C GLU A 3 -11.18 6.35 -8.98
N VAL A 4 -12.15 6.26 -9.90
CA VAL A 4 -12.15 5.30 -10.99
C VAL A 4 -12.08 6.08 -12.30
N LYS A 5 -11.00 5.88 -13.06
CA LYS A 5 -10.74 6.59 -14.31
C LYS A 5 -10.73 5.61 -15.47
N ARG A 6 -11.30 6.02 -16.61
CA ARG A 6 -11.07 5.35 -17.90
C ARG A 6 -10.05 6.13 -18.72
N SER A 7 -9.13 5.40 -19.32
CA SER A 7 -8.16 5.92 -20.28
C SER A 7 -8.04 4.93 -21.42
N ARG A 8 -8.44 5.36 -22.63
CA ARG A 8 -8.61 4.47 -23.79
C ARG A 8 -9.51 3.28 -23.42
N ASP A 9 -9.03 2.07 -23.65
CA ASP A 9 -9.67 0.78 -23.38
C ASP A 9 -9.38 0.24 -21.97
N GLN A 10 -8.66 1.00 -21.12
CA GLN A 10 -8.25 0.56 -19.78
C GLN A 10 -8.95 1.35 -18.67
N SER A 11 -9.43 0.63 -17.66
CA SER A 11 -9.91 1.18 -16.39
C SER A 11 -8.78 1.21 -15.35
N PHE A 12 -8.69 2.32 -14.62
CA PHE A 12 -7.74 2.55 -13.54
C PHE A 12 -8.53 2.83 -12.25
N MET A 13 -8.23 2.07 -11.20
CA MET A 13 -8.79 2.28 -9.88
C MET A 13 -7.69 2.85 -8.98
N VAL A 14 -7.85 4.13 -8.63
CA VAL A 14 -6.91 4.87 -7.79
C VAL A 14 -7.26 4.60 -6.33
N LEU A 15 -6.30 4.06 -5.57
CA LEU A 15 -6.43 3.78 -4.16
C LEU A 15 -5.71 4.84 -3.33
N ASP A 16 -6.01 4.93 -2.04
CA ASP A 16 -5.22 5.69 -1.08
C ASP A 16 -4.04 4.90 -0.50
N THR A 17 -3.84 3.69 -1.00
CA THR A 17 -2.71 2.84 -0.70
C THR A 17 -1.96 2.51 -1.97
N GLY A 18 -0.66 2.30 -1.87
CA GLY A 18 0.24 2.11 -2.99
C GLY A 18 1.52 1.42 -2.54
N VAL A 19 2.60 1.60 -3.29
CA VAL A 19 3.91 1.01 -2.96
C VAL A 19 4.52 1.55 -1.66
N ASN A 20 4.00 2.65 -1.13
CA ASN A 20 4.32 3.14 0.21
C ASN A 20 3.78 2.25 1.34
N HIS A 21 2.73 1.45 1.09
CA HIS A 21 2.17 0.53 2.09
C HIS A 21 2.27 -0.95 1.68
N LEU A 22 2.37 -1.24 0.37
CA LEU A 22 2.40 -2.59 -0.20
C LEU A 22 3.52 -2.78 -1.25
N GLY A 23 4.60 -1.99 -1.17
CA GLY A 23 5.75 -2.05 -2.08
C GLY A 23 6.48 -3.40 -2.10
N GLY A 24 6.52 -4.10 -0.96
CA GLY A 24 7.05 -5.47 -0.89
C GLY A 24 6.24 -6.47 -1.71
N MET A 25 4.95 -6.18 -1.91
CA MET A 25 4.02 -7.00 -2.68
C MET A 25 3.99 -6.59 -4.15
N SER A 26 4.10 -5.28 -4.44
CA SER A 26 4.03 -4.73 -5.80
C SER A 26 5.22 -5.09 -6.70
N GLY A 27 6.15 -5.92 -6.23
CA GLY A 27 7.30 -6.37 -6.99
C GLY A 27 8.23 -5.21 -7.37
N LEU A 28 8.81 -4.53 -6.37
CA LEU A 28 9.97 -3.63 -6.52
C LEU A 28 11.21 -4.40 -7.03
N GLY A 29 11.10 -4.99 -8.22
CA GLY A 29 12.18 -5.53 -9.05
C GLY A 29 12.80 -6.87 -8.67
N ARG A 30 12.64 -7.42 -7.45
CA ARG A 30 13.42 -8.61 -7.02
C ARG A 30 12.68 -9.71 -6.24
N LEU A 31 11.43 -9.50 -5.85
CA LEU A 31 10.59 -10.51 -5.21
C LEU A 31 9.47 -10.90 -6.17
N ALA A 32 9.03 -12.17 -6.13
CA ALA A 32 7.96 -12.68 -6.99
C ALA A 32 6.76 -11.71 -6.99
N ARG A 33 6.12 -11.53 -8.16
CA ARG A 33 4.96 -10.65 -8.34
C ARG A 33 3.79 -11.16 -7.50
N ALA A 34 3.74 -10.80 -6.22
CA ALA A 34 2.55 -10.97 -5.41
C ALA A 34 1.61 -9.82 -5.76
N SER A 35 0.79 -9.97 -6.80
CA SER A 35 -0.21 -8.94 -7.08
C SER A 35 -1.10 -8.77 -5.86
N ALA A 36 -1.23 -7.53 -5.40
CA ALA A 36 -2.26 -7.17 -4.44
C ALA A 36 -3.60 -7.26 -5.20
N THR A 37 -4.19 -8.45 -5.19
CA THR A 37 -5.47 -8.73 -5.82
C THR A 37 -6.56 -8.47 -4.79
N PRO A 38 -7.51 -7.57 -5.04
CA PRO A 38 -8.63 -7.35 -4.14
C PRO A 38 -9.44 -8.63 -3.98
N ASP A 39 -10.06 -8.81 -2.82
CA ASP A 39 -11.12 -9.80 -2.65
C ASP A 39 -12.29 -9.40 -3.56
N PRO A 40 -12.69 -10.23 -4.54
CA PRO A 40 -13.81 -9.95 -5.43
C PRO A 40 -15.15 -9.87 -4.68
N GLY A 41 -15.25 -10.40 -3.46
CA GLY A 41 -16.50 -10.52 -2.73
C GLY A 41 -17.51 -11.43 -3.46
N ALA A 42 -18.80 -11.25 -3.17
CA ALA A 42 -19.90 -12.00 -3.82
C ALA A 42 -20.51 -11.25 -5.03
N GLY A 43 -19.93 -10.12 -5.43
CA GLY A 43 -20.50 -9.19 -6.41
C GLY A 43 -19.97 -9.38 -7.84
N ALA A 44 -20.38 -8.49 -8.74
CA ALA A 44 -19.81 -8.41 -10.08
C ALA A 44 -18.35 -7.96 -10.02
N THR A 45 -17.53 -8.45 -10.95
CA THR A 45 -16.14 -8.02 -11.11
C THR A 45 -15.94 -7.28 -12.42
N VAL A 46 -14.95 -6.40 -12.43
CA VAL A 46 -14.47 -5.70 -13.62
C VAL A 46 -12.96 -5.80 -13.70
N ARG A 47 -12.43 -5.72 -14.92
CA ARG A 47 -10.99 -5.69 -15.15
C ARG A 47 -10.45 -4.27 -14.99
N ALA A 48 -9.50 -4.08 -14.08
CA ALA A 48 -8.89 -2.77 -13.84
C ALA A 48 -7.39 -2.86 -13.51
N THR A 49 -6.70 -1.72 -13.64
CA THR A 49 -5.35 -1.52 -13.11
C THR A 49 -5.44 -0.78 -11.78
N LEU A 50 -4.90 -1.37 -10.72
CA LEU A 50 -4.85 -0.78 -9.38
C LEU A 50 -3.59 0.07 -9.25
N VAL A 51 -3.78 1.35 -8.98
CA VAL A 51 -2.71 2.32 -8.81
C VAL A 51 -2.85 3.02 -7.46
N GLY A 52 -1.72 3.39 -6.87
CA GLY A 52 -1.72 4.17 -5.64
C GLY A 52 -1.74 5.69 -5.89
N PRO A 53 -1.60 6.48 -4.83
CA PRO A 53 -1.76 7.93 -4.86
C PRO A 53 -0.43 8.70 -5.08
N LEU A 54 0.67 8.02 -5.42
CA LEU A 54 1.99 8.61 -5.55
C LEU A 54 2.25 9.08 -6.99
N CYS A 55 3.03 10.15 -7.14
CA CYS A 55 3.40 10.72 -8.44
C CYS A 55 4.52 9.94 -9.16
N THR A 56 4.48 8.61 -9.11
CA THR A 56 5.49 7.74 -9.74
C THR A 56 4.83 6.64 -10.56
N PRO A 57 5.34 6.33 -11.77
CA PRO A 57 4.82 5.22 -12.58
C PRO A 57 5.05 3.84 -11.94
N ALA A 58 5.87 3.76 -10.90
CA ALA A 58 6.07 2.55 -10.11
C ALA A 58 4.91 2.27 -9.15
N ASP A 59 3.99 3.22 -8.93
CA ASP A 59 2.91 3.08 -7.96
C ASP A 59 1.71 2.27 -8.49
N VAL A 60 2.00 1.02 -8.83
CA VAL A 60 1.05 0.08 -9.43
C VAL A 60 1.04 -1.20 -8.62
N LEU A 61 -0.12 -1.54 -8.06
CA LEU A 61 -0.32 -2.73 -7.23
C LEU A 61 -0.71 -3.96 -8.05
N GLY A 62 -1.40 -3.76 -9.18
CA GLY A 62 -1.81 -4.82 -10.10
C GLY A 62 -2.27 -4.26 -11.44
N ARG A 63 -1.95 -4.93 -12.55
CA ARG A 63 -2.34 -4.50 -13.90
C ARG A 63 -3.34 -5.47 -14.51
N GLY A 64 -4.47 -4.95 -14.97
CA GLY A 64 -5.51 -5.74 -15.62
C GLY A 64 -6.00 -6.92 -14.79
N VAL A 65 -6.13 -6.72 -13.48
CA VAL A 65 -6.65 -7.69 -12.51
C VAL A 65 -8.17 -7.59 -12.43
N GLU A 66 -8.83 -8.70 -12.11
CA GLU A 66 -10.25 -8.70 -11.74
C GLU A 66 -10.40 -8.08 -10.35
N VAL A 67 -11.29 -7.11 -10.24
CA VAL A 67 -11.58 -6.40 -8.99
C VAL A 67 -13.09 -6.28 -8.81
N PRO A 68 -13.61 -6.11 -7.58
CA PRO A 68 -15.01 -5.75 -7.36
C PRO A 68 -15.43 -4.56 -8.21
N ASP A 69 -16.64 -4.59 -8.75
CA ASP A 69 -17.26 -3.45 -9.44
C ASP A 69 -17.71 -2.41 -8.41
N VAL A 70 -16.75 -1.63 -7.90
CA VAL A 70 -16.95 -0.60 -6.88
C VAL A 70 -16.57 0.78 -7.38
N GLY A 71 -17.23 1.80 -6.82
CA GLY A 71 -17.08 3.20 -7.19
C GLY A 71 -16.14 3.99 -6.29
N THR A 72 -16.01 5.28 -6.60
CA THR A 72 -15.35 6.25 -5.72
C THR A 72 -16.03 6.29 -4.35
N GLY A 73 -15.25 6.22 -3.28
CA GLY A 73 -15.74 6.21 -1.89
C GLY A 73 -15.82 4.81 -1.27
N ASP A 74 -15.89 3.76 -2.09
CA ASP A 74 -15.99 2.39 -1.59
C ASP A 74 -14.66 1.84 -1.08
N CYS A 75 -14.71 0.83 -0.21
CA CYS A 75 -13.53 0.12 0.28
C CYS A 75 -13.22 -1.12 -0.58
N VAL A 76 -11.93 -1.40 -0.74
CA VAL A 76 -11.44 -2.67 -1.32
C VAL A 76 -10.57 -3.37 -0.30
N VAL A 77 -10.67 -4.69 -0.22
CA VAL A 77 -9.89 -5.52 0.70
C VAL A 77 -8.80 -6.20 -0.10
N ILE A 78 -7.54 -6.10 0.34
CA ILE A 78 -6.41 -6.81 -0.26
C ILE A 78 -5.93 -7.84 0.77
N PRO A 79 -6.24 -9.14 0.59
CA PRO A 79 -5.85 -10.18 1.53
C PRO A 79 -4.34 -10.50 1.44
N ASN A 80 -3.85 -11.31 2.39
CA ASN A 80 -2.48 -11.83 2.40
C ASN A 80 -1.36 -10.77 2.41
N VAL A 81 -1.64 -9.60 3.00
CA VAL A 81 -0.67 -8.50 3.15
C VAL A 81 -0.04 -8.40 4.54
N GLY A 82 -0.36 -9.32 5.45
CA GLY A 82 0.10 -9.27 6.85
C GLY A 82 1.60 -9.53 7.02
N ALA A 83 2.20 -10.37 6.18
CA ALA A 83 3.64 -10.62 6.17
C ALA A 83 4.31 -9.75 5.10
N TYR A 84 5.31 -8.97 5.50
CA TYR A 84 6.12 -8.12 4.61
C TYR A 84 5.36 -7.08 3.77
N GLY A 85 4.04 -6.91 3.98
CA GLY A 85 3.27 -5.87 3.31
C GLY A 85 3.81 -4.50 3.65
N LEU A 86 3.56 -4.02 4.86
CA LEU A 86 4.05 -2.70 5.29
C LEU A 86 5.57 -2.66 5.48
N THR A 87 6.17 -3.68 6.10
CA THR A 87 7.58 -3.64 6.52
C THR A 87 8.59 -3.72 5.38
N ALA A 88 8.20 -4.21 4.19
CA ALA A 88 9.04 -4.17 2.99
C ALA A 88 8.58 -3.11 1.97
N SER A 89 7.86 -2.08 2.42
CA SER A 89 7.34 -0.99 1.58
C SER A 89 8.16 0.29 1.64
N LEU A 90 7.84 1.22 0.74
CA LEU A 90 8.41 2.57 0.72
C LEU A 90 7.72 3.48 1.76
N VAL A 91 7.76 3.09 3.05
CA VAL A 91 6.92 3.67 4.11
C VAL A 91 7.14 5.17 4.33
N ALA A 92 8.36 5.68 4.09
CA ALA A 92 8.69 7.10 4.21
C ALA A 92 8.43 7.93 2.94
N PHE A 93 8.04 7.29 1.83
CA PHE A 93 8.07 7.92 0.52
C PHE A 93 7.01 9.04 0.41
N LEU A 94 7.47 10.22 -0.02
CA LEU A 94 6.71 11.47 -0.07
C LEU A 94 6.07 11.88 1.27
N GLY A 95 6.58 11.38 2.41
CA GLY A 95 6.11 11.78 3.74
C GLY A 95 4.65 11.42 4.04
N ARG A 96 4.06 10.45 3.32
CA ARG A 96 2.70 9.99 3.62
C ARG A 96 2.67 9.27 4.97
N PRO A 97 1.58 9.39 5.75
CA PRO A 97 1.44 8.65 7.00
C PRO A 97 1.37 7.15 6.73
N ALA A 98 1.97 6.34 7.61
CA ALA A 98 1.77 4.90 7.60
C ALA A 98 0.28 4.55 7.84
N PRO A 99 -0.20 3.37 7.39
CA PRO A 99 -1.58 2.98 7.60
C PRO A 99 -1.84 2.72 9.09
N ALA A 100 -3.10 2.71 9.49
CA ALA A 100 -3.46 2.15 10.79
C ALA A 100 -3.41 0.61 10.71
N GLU A 101 -2.89 -0.02 11.75
CA GLU A 101 -2.89 -1.47 11.95
C GLU A 101 -3.84 -1.77 13.10
N VAL A 102 -4.89 -2.55 12.83
CA VAL A 102 -5.92 -2.90 13.81
C VAL A 102 -5.95 -4.41 13.97
N VAL A 103 -5.78 -4.88 15.21
CA VAL A 103 -5.85 -6.30 15.55
C VAL A 103 -7.23 -6.60 16.13
N LEU A 104 -7.90 -7.59 15.54
CA LEU A 104 -9.21 -8.06 15.99
C LEU A 104 -9.09 -9.47 16.60
N ARG A 105 -9.88 -9.73 17.64
CA ARG A 105 -10.19 -11.10 18.12
C ARG A 105 -11.69 -11.32 17.90
N GLY A 106 -12.04 -12.06 16.85
CA GLY A 106 -13.42 -12.06 16.37
C GLY A 106 -13.81 -10.66 15.90
N THR A 107 -14.80 -10.05 16.55
CA THR A 107 -15.24 -8.67 16.28
C THR A 107 -14.70 -7.65 17.29
N GLU A 108 -13.98 -8.09 18.32
CA GLU A 108 -13.42 -7.21 19.35
C GLU A 108 -12.10 -6.59 18.86
N VAL A 109 -11.96 -5.26 19.00
CA VAL A 109 -10.70 -4.56 18.75
C VAL A 109 -9.77 -4.75 19.94
N VAL A 110 -8.66 -5.47 19.72
CA VAL A 110 -7.65 -5.73 20.75
C VAL A 110 -6.56 -4.64 20.76
N SER A 111 -6.18 -4.13 19.59
CA SER A 111 -5.27 -3.00 19.46
C SER A 111 -5.49 -2.23 18.17
N ALA A 112 -5.14 -0.94 18.19
CA ALA A 112 -5.12 -0.08 17.01
C ALA A 112 -3.91 0.84 17.10
N THR A 113 -2.95 0.66 16.19
CA THR A 113 -1.67 1.38 16.20
C THR A 113 -1.37 1.97 14.83
N ARG A 114 -0.41 2.89 14.77
CA ARG A 114 0.14 3.42 13.52
C ARG A 114 1.63 3.64 13.70
N LEU A 115 2.42 3.17 12.75
CA LEU A 115 3.85 3.45 12.71
C LEU A 115 4.08 4.96 12.50
N ARG A 116 4.96 5.56 13.32
CA ARG A 116 5.41 6.95 13.15
C ARG A 116 6.89 6.94 12.84
N LEU A 117 7.26 7.60 11.75
CA LEU A 117 8.65 7.89 11.42
C LEU A 117 9.02 9.26 12.00
N SER A 118 10.19 9.33 12.63
CA SER A 118 10.76 10.56 13.17
C SER A 118 12.24 10.64 12.84
N HIS A 119 12.76 11.86 12.76
CA HIS A 119 14.19 12.11 12.72
C HIS A 119 14.72 12.26 14.14
N GLU A 120 15.87 11.68 14.41
CA GLU A 120 16.61 11.89 15.65
C GLU A 120 17.86 12.72 15.36
N PRO A 121 18.20 13.70 16.21
CA PRO A 121 19.43 14.45 16.05
C PRO A 121 20.63 13.51 16.29
N ILE A 122 21.54 13.43 15.34
CA ILE A 122 22.82 12.76 15.50
C ILE A 122 23.82 13.82 15.98
N SER A 123 24.43 13.60 17.15
CA SER A 123 25.52 14.46 17.61
C SER A 123 26.75 14.17 16.75
N ASP A 124 27.39 15.22 16.24
CA ASP A 124 28.62 15.09 15.46
C ASP A 124 29.70 14.46 16.36
N THR A 125 30.19 13.26 16.04
CA THR A 125 31.37 12.67 16.70
C THR A 125 32.64 13.36 16.20
N SER A 126 32.76 14.66 16.45
CA SER A 126 34.05 15.35 16.41
C SER A 126 34.74 15.16 17.77
N GLY A 127 35.47 14.05 17.93
CA GLY A 127 36.40 13.89 19.05
C GLY A 127 36.62 12.47 19.57
N SER A 128 37.43 11.67 18.86
CA SER A 128 38.36 10.72 19.52
C SER A 128 39.52 10.35 18.59
N GLU A 129 40.25 11.35 18.09
CA GLU A 129 41.70 11.22 17.87
C GLU A 129 42.37 11.93 19.06
N GLN A 130 42.73 11.14 20.07
CA GLN A 130 43.82 11.42 21.02
C GLN A 130 43.97 10.20 21.95
N ALA A 131 44.83 9.27 21.53
CA ALA A 131 45.65 8.41 22.39
C ALA A 131 46.85 7.94 21.57
#